data_AF-Q59073-F1
#
_entry.id   AF-Q59073-F1
#
_cell.length_a   1.000
_cell.length_b   1.000
_cell.length_c   1.000
_cell.angle_alpha   90.00
_cell.angle_beta   90.00
_cell.angle_gamma   90.00
#
_symmetry.space_group_name_H-M   'P 1'
#
loop_
_entity.id
_entity.type
_entity.pdbx_description
1 polymer ?
#
loop_
_entity_poly.entity_id
_entity_poly.type
_entity_poly.pdbx_seq_one_letter_code
_entity_poly.pdbx_strand_id
1 'polypeptide(L)'
;MIEEEITLKIPKSIVNQIDELIKEGYFSSRDEFVRYAVRESLTEIAISKKMSREECKKIWEEYKIRKKDIKIDEKEIEELLDEVDKEWKKWKKLKLK
;
A
#
# COMPACT_ATOMS: atom_id res chain seq x y z
N MET A 1 -17.82 -4.39 7.82
CA MET A 1 -17.81 -2.95 7.49
C MET A 1 -18.95 -2.70 6.52
N ILE A 2 -19.67 -1.59 6.64
CA ILE A 2 -20.60 -1.18 5.59
C ILE A 2 -19.71 -0.60 4.49
N GLU A 3 -19.73 -1.23 3.32
CA GLU A 3 -19.01 -0.75 2.15
C GLU A 3 -20.01 0.00 1.27
N GLU A 4 -19.59 1.15 0.75
CA GLU A 4 -20.36 1.94 -0.21
C GLU A 4 -19.63 1.86 -1.56
N GLU A 5 -20.39 1.57 -2.62
CA GLU A 5 -19.85 1.55 -3.98
C GLU A 5 -19.76 2.97 -4.52
N ILE A 6 -18.57 3.35 -5.01
CA ILE A 6 -18.33 4.65 -5.62
C ILE A 6 -17.93 4.44 -7.08
N THR A 7 -18.70 4.99 -8.02
CA THR A 7 -18.38 5.01 -9.45
C THR A 7 -17.87 6.38 -9.86
N LEU A 8 -16.68 6.43 -10.47
CA LEU A 8 -16.04 7.67 -10.92
C LEU A 8 -15.43 7.52 -12.32
N LYS A 9 -15.41 8.62 -13.09
CA LYS A 9 -14.74 8.69 -14.39
C LYS A 9 -13.32 9.21 -14.20
N ILE A 10 -12.33 8.36 -14.49
CA ILE A 10 -10.91 8.72 -14.45
C ILE A 10 -10.40 8.90 -15.89
N PRO A 11 -9.61 9.96 -16.20
CA PRO A 11 -9.02 10.13 -17.52
C PRO A 11 -8.26 8.89 -17.97
N LYS A 12 -8.41 8.49 -19.24
CA LYS A 12 -7.80 7.26 -19.78
C LYS A 12 -6.28 7.22 -19.59
N SER A 13 -5.59 8.36 -19.70
CA SER A 13 -4.15 8.47 -19.46
C SER A 13 -3.76 8.03 -18.05
N ILE A 14 -4.56 8.38 -17.04
CA ILE A 14 -4.34 7.98 -15.65
C ILE A 14 -4.68 6.51 -15.46
N VAL A 15 -5.77 6.02 -16.05
CA VAL A 15 -6.10 4.57 -16.02
C VAL A 15 -4.95 3.74 -16.59
N ASN A 16 -4.33 4.18 -17.68
CA ASN A 16 -3.17 3.49 -18.25
C ASN A 16 -1.97 3.48 -17.30
N GLN A 17 -1.71 4.57 -16.58
CA GLN A 17 -0.64 4.62 -15.56
C GLN A 17 -0.93 3.66 -14.40
N ILE A 18 -2.20 3.53 -13.99
CA ILE A 18 -2.62 2.54 -12.99
C ILE A 18 -2.37 1.12 -13.51
N ASP A 19 -2.70 0.84 -14.77
CA ASP A 19 -2.45 -0.46 -15.40
C ASP A 19 -0.96 -0.81 -15.48
N GLU A 20 -0.12 0.18 -15.74
CA GLU A 20 1.35 0.01 -15.75
C GLU A 20 1.85 -0.41 -14.35
N LEU A 21 1.40 0.26 -13.29
CA LEU A 21 1.75 -0.10 -11.91
C LEU A 21 1.27 -1.51 -11.52
N ILE A 22 0.07 -1.91 -11.98
CA ILE A 22 -0.45 -3.27 -11.77
C ILE A 22 0.41 -4.29 -12.52
N LYS A 23 0.76 -4.01 -13.78
CA LYS A 23 1.61 -4.89 -14.59
C LYS A 23 3.00 -5.07 -13.98
N GLU A 24 3.53 -4.03 -13.35
CA GLU A 24 4.80 -4.04 -12.62
C GLU A 24 4.71 -4.76 -11.25
N GLY A 25 3.50 -5.16 -10.83
CA GLY A 25 3.28 -5.92 -9.60
C GLY A 25 3.15 -5.08 -8.33
N TYR A 26 3.05 -3.75 -8.44
CA TYR A 26 2.86 -2.88 -7.27
C TYR A 26 1.48 -3.04 -6.63
N PHE A 27 0.47 -3.44 -7.42
CA PHE A 27 -0.90 -3.67 -6.98
C PHE A 27 -1.48 -4.88 -7.71
N SER A 28 -2.28 -5.68 -7.03
CA SER A 28 -3.00 -6.84 -7.58
C SER A 28 -4.14 -6.44 -8.53
N SER A 29 -4.70 -5.24 -8.37
CA SER A 29 -5.84 -4.75 -9.15
C SER A 29 -5.97 -3.23 -9.11
N ARG A 30 -6.75 -2.67 -10.04
CA ARG A 30 -7.10 -1.23 -10.06
C ARG A 30 -7.83 -0.80 -8.80
N ASP A 31 -8.67 -1.68 -8.29
CA ASP A 31 -9.50 -1.47 -7.11
C ASP A 31 -8.63 -1.40 -5.83
N GLU A 32 -7.61 -2.26 -5.72
CA GLU A 32 -6.60 -2.13 -4.68
C GLU A 32 -5.84 -0.80 -4.77
N PHE A 33 -5.37 -0.41 -5.96
CA PHE A 33 -4.70 0.87 -6.18
C PHE A 33 -5.57 2.05 -5.72
N VAL A 34 -6.85 2.08 -6.13
CA VAL A 34 -7.77 3.17 -5.77
C VAL A 34 -8.01 3.21 -4.26
N ARG A 35 -8.23 2.06 -3.62
CA ARG A 35 -8.38 1.99 -2.16
C ARG A 35 -7.12 2.46 -1.42
N TYR A 36 -5.94 2.08 -1.91
CA TYR A 36 -4.67 2.55 -1.37
C TYR A 36 -4.56 4.07 -1.49
N ALA A 37 -4.76 4.62 -2.70
CA ALA A 37 -4.68 6.06 -2.95
C ALA A 37 -5.66 6.88 -2.10
N VAL A 38 -6.90 6.42 -1.94
CA VAL A 38 -7.89 7.06 -1.06
C VAL A 38 -7.45 7.05 0.39
N ARG A 39 -6.93 5.92 0.89
CA ARG A 39 -6.44 5.80 2.28
C ARG A 39 -5.24 6.68 2.55
N GLU A 40 -4.25 6.69 1.65
CA GLU A 40 -3.06 7.53 1.78
C GLU A 40 -3.45 9.01 1.78
N SER A 41 -4.32 9.42 0.84
CA SER A 41 -4.80 10.81 0.76
C SER A 41 -5.54 11.24 2.03
N LEU A 42 -6.41 10.38 2.57
CA LEU A 42 -7.11 10.66 3.83
C LEU A 42 -6.14 10.75 5.01
N THR A 43 -5.12 9.89 5.05
CA THR A 43 -4.10 9.88 6.10
C THR A 43 -3.22 11.13 6.05
N GLU A 44 -2.79 11.54 4.85
CA GLU A 44 -2.03 12.77 4.64
C GLU A 44 -2.85 14.01 5.03
N ILE A 45 -4.13 14.07 4.65
CA ILE A 45 -5.04 15.16 5.02
C ILE A 45 -5.28 15.19 6.53
N ALA A 46 -5.48 14.03 7.16
CA ALA A 46 -5.63 13.89 8.60
C ALA A 46 -4.42 14.44 9.36
N ILE A 47 -3.22 14.04 8.95
CA ILE A 47 -1.96 14.50 9.55
C ILE A 47 -1.77 16.01 9.33
N SER A 48 -1.97 16.49 8.09
CA SER A 48 -1.76 17.89 7.72
C SER A 48 -2.76 18.85 8.39
N LYS A 49 -4.02 18.42 8.58
CA LYS A 49 -5.05 19.21 9.28
C LYS A 49 -4.86 19.31 10.80
N LYS A 50 -3.75 18.80 11.35
CA LYS A 50 -3.52 18.68 12.81
C LYS A 50 -4.69 17.95 13.48
N MET A 51 -5.04 16.76 12.97
CA MET A 51 -5.96 15.88 13.68
C MET A 51 -5.54 15.77 15.15
N SER A 52 -6.53 15.84 16.03
CA SER A 52 -6.32 15.62 17.46
C SER A 52 -5.69 14.25 17.68
N ARG A 53 -4.91 14.11 18.76
CA ARG A 53 -4.24 12.84 19.09
C ARG A 53 -5.24 11.69 19.19
N GLU A 54 -6.46 12.01 19.61
CA GLU A 54 -7.61 11.13 19.73
C GLU A 54 -8.07 10.58 18.38
N GLU A 55 -8.14 11.42 17.35
CA GLU A 55 -8.50 11.00 16.00
C GLU A 55 -7.40 10.13 15.37
N CYS A 56 -6.13 10.49 15.55
CA CYS A 56 -5.01 9.66 15.08
C CYS A 56 -5.03 8.27 15.73
N LYS A 57 -5.37 8.23 17.03
CA LYS A 57 -5.52 6.97 17.76
C LYS A 57 -6.64 6.11 17.20
N LYS A 58 -7.80 6.70 16.82
CA LYS A 58 -8.89 5.96 16.19
C LYS A 58 -8.49 5.34 14.86
N ILE A 59 -7.86 6.12 13.97
CA ILE A 59 -7.36 5.62 12.68
C ILE A 59 -6.36 4.47 12.90
N TRP A 60 -5.45 4.62 13.87
CA TRP A 60 -4.46 3.59 14.20
C TRP A 60 -5.08 2.30 14.74
N GLU A 61 -6.10 2.39 15.60
CA GLU A 61 -6.81 1.22 16.10
C GLU A 61 -7.62 0.53 14.98
N GLU A 62 -8.26 1.28 14.09
CA GLU A 62 -8.91 0.72 12.91
C GLU A 62 -7.91 0.00 11.98
N TYR A 63 -6.73 0.60 11.77
CA TYR A 63 -5.67 -0.03 10.99
C TYR A 63 -5.18 -1.33 11.63
N LYS A 64 -4.99 -1.38 12.96
CA LYS A 64 -4.62 -2.60 13.68
C LYS A 64 -5.67 -3.70 13.56
N ILE A 65 -6.95 -3.36 13.66
CA ILE A 65 -8.04 -4.31 13.50
C ILE A 65 -7.98 -4.92 12.09
N ARG A 66 -7.87 -4.08 11.05
CA ARG A 66 -7.73 -4.56 9.67
C ARG A 66 -6.47 -5.39 9.45
N LYS A 67 -5.35 -5.04 10.11
CA LYS A 67 -4.10 -5.81 10.02
C LYS A 67 -4.19 -7.17 10.73
N LYS A 68 -4.99 -7.31 11.79
CA LYS A 68 -5.23 -8.62 12.42
C LYS A 68 -5.91 -9.61 11.48
N ASP A 69 -6.72 -9.13 10.53
CA ASP A 69 -7.34 -9.97 9.50
C ASP A 69 -6.34 -10.37 8.41
N ILE A 70 -5.24 -9.63 8.25
CA ILE A 70 -4.12 -10.04 7.41
C ILE A 70 -3.36 -11.14 8.16
N LYS A 71 -3.70 -12.39 7.86
CA LYS A 71 -2.84 -13.53 8.18
C LYS A 71 -1.57 -13.39 7.34
N ILE A 72 -0.58 -12.74 7.92
CA ILE A 72 0.77 -12.71 7.40
C ILE A 72 1.37 -14.09 7.71
N ASP A 73 1.68 -14.88 6.68
CA ASP A 73 2.54 -16.05 6.88
C ASP A 73 3.96 -15.53 7.17
N GLU A 74 4.42 -15.70 8.40
CA GLU A 74 5.76 -15.27 8.82
C GLU A 74 6.84 -15.91 7.93
N LYS A 75 6.58 -17.11 7.42
CA LYS A 75 7.49 -17.82 6.52
C LYS A 75 7.57 -17.16 5.14
N GLU A 76 6.42 -16.71 4.60
CA GLU A 76 6.39 -15.98 3.32
C GLU A 76 7.14 -14.64 3.43
N ILE A 77 7.02 -13.96 4.57
CA ILE A 77 7.83 -12.74 4.84
C ILE A 77 9.32 -13.06 4.91
N GLU A 78 9.71 -14.13 5.62
CA GLU A 78 11.12 -14.50 5.76
C GLU A 78 11.73 -14.85 4.38
N GLU A 79 11.00 -15.60 3.55
CA GLU A 79 11.40 -15.91 2.18
C GLU A 79 11.55 -14.65 1.31
N LEU A 80 10.62 -13.69 1.40
CA LEU A 80 10.70 -12.41 0.69
C LEU A 80 11.87 -11.55 1.18
N LEU A 81 12.13 -11.49 2.49
CA LEU A 81 13.26 -10.75 3.05
C LEU A 81 14.60 -11.34 2.61
N ASP A 82 14.71 -12.66 2.59
CA ASP A 82 15.89 -13.37 2.09
C ASP A 82 16.16 -13.11 0.60
N GLU A 83 15.09 -13.04 -0.21
CA GLU A 83 15.19 -12.70 -1.62
C GLU A 83 15.70 -11.26 -1.81
N VAL A 84 15.10 -10.30 -1.11
CA VAL A 84 15.53 -8.89 -1.12
C VAL A 84 16.98 -8.74 -0.67
N ASP A 85 17.40 -9.43 0.39
CA ASP A 85 18.80 -9.39 0.85
C ASP A 85 19.77 -10.00 -0.17
N LYS A 86 19.41 -11.09 -0.85
CA LYS A 86 20.20 -11.66 -1.95
C LYS A 86 20.33 -10.69 -3.12
N GLU A 87 19.25 -10.04 -3.53
CA GLU A 87 19.27 -9.03 -4.58
C GLU A 87 20.13 -7.83 -4.20
N TRP A 88 19.98 -7.34 -2.96
CA TRP A 88 20.77 -6.22 -2.44
C TRP A 88 22.27 -6.55 -2.41
N LYS A 89 22.64 -7.77 -2.01
CA LYS A 89 24.03 -8.27 -2.06
C LYS A 89 24.58 -8.35 -3.49
N LYS A 90 23.77 -8.75 -4.48
CA LYS A 90 24.15 -8.73 -5.91
C LYS A 90 24.39 -7.30 -6.40
N TRP A 91 23.46 -6.39 -6.11
CA TRP A 91 23.58 -4.97 -6.45
C TRP A 91 24.83 -4.32 -5.82
N LYS A 92 25.12 -4.62 -4.55
CA LYS A 92 26.30 -4.12 -3.85
C LYS A 92 27.61 -4.61 -4.47
N LYS A 93 27.66 -5.87 -4.92
CA LYS A 93 28.84 -6.44 -5.63
C LYS A 93 29.03 -5.82 -7.02
N LEU A 94 27.95 -5.49 -7.72
CA LEU A 94 28.01 -4.83 -9.03
C LEU A 94 28.49 -3.38 -8.94
N LYS A 95 28.13 -2.64 -7.87
CA LYS A 95 28.65 -1.28 -7.64
C LYS A 95 30.10 -1.22 -7.14
N LEU A 96 30.65 -2.34 -6.66
CA LEU A 96 32.03 -2.45 -6.16
C LEU A 96 33.02 -2.95 -7.23
N LYS A 97 32.56 -3.23 -8.45
CA LYS A 97 33.39 -3.50 -9.63
C LYS A 97 33.38 -2.28 -10.54
#